data_AF-A0A7X5N0I3-F1
#
_entry.id   AF-A0A7X5N0I3-F1
#
_cell.length_a   1.000
_cell.length_b   1.000
_cell.length_c   1.000
_cell.angle_alpha   90.00
_cell.angle_beta   90.00
_cell.angle_gamma   90.00
#
_symmetry.space_group_name_H-M   'P 1'
#
loop_
_entity.id
_entity.type
_entity.pdbx_description
1 polymer ?
#
loop_
_entity_poly.entity_id
_entity_poly.type
_entity_poly.pdbx_seq_one_letter_code
_entity_poly.pdbx_strand_id
1 'polypeptide(L)'
;MSRAPLPLAAHERLIFALDVPGHDEAIAWVDRLGESVSFYKIGMELLASGEYFQVLDALARRDKRVFVDLKFFDIPATVAGTIRRLAQWPVSYCTVHGWHAGMLQAAAEANHGDMRLLAVTVLTSMGRPDLAAMGIDREPVEVVVERALAA
;
A
#
# COMPACT_ATOMS: atom_id res chain seq x y z
N MET A 1 -11.38 -9.85 12.98
CA MET A 1 -11.42 -8.70 13.91
C MET A 1 -10.48 -7.63 13.38
N SER A 2 -10.89 -6.36 13.31
CA SER A 2 -10.02 -5.29 12.80
C SER A 2 -8.84 -5.07 13.75
N ARG A 3 -7.60 -5.14 13.23
CA ARG A 3 -6.41 -4.76 14.01
C ARG A 3 -6.51 -3.28 14.39
N ALA A 4 -6.04 -2.93 15.59
CA ALA A 4 -5.94 -1.54 16.00
C ALA A 4 -5.07 -0.74 15.00
N PRO A 5 -5.35 0.57 14.82
CA PRO A 5 -4.51 1.46 14.04
C PRO A 5 -3.04 1.35 14.46
N LEU A 6 -2.14 1.45 13.50
CA LEU A 6 -0.71 1.48 13.79
C LEU A 6 -0.41 2.75 14.61
N PRO A 7 0.21 2.66 15.79
CA PRO A 7 0.59 3.84 16.53
C PRO A 7 1.64 4.61 15.72
N LEU A 8 1.39 5.92 15.50
CA LEU A 8 2.29 6.83 14.80
C LEU A 8 2.68 7.97 15.73
N ALA A 9 3.97 8.19 15.91
CA ALA A 9 4.48 9.43 16.49
C ALA A 9 4.24 10.61 15.54
N ALA A 10 4.24 11.84 16.06
CA ALA A 10 3.95 13.03 15.26
C ALA A 10 4.84 13.16 14.01
N HIS A 11 6.12 12.83 14.14
CA HIS A 11 7.10 12.87 13.03
C HIS A 11 6.91 11.75 11.99
N GLU A 12 6.16 10.69 12.32
CA GLU A 12 5.85 9.58 11.40
C GLU A 12 4.55 9.83 10.60
N ARG A 13 3.81 10.90 10.89
CA ARG A 13 2.54 11.21 10.21
C ARG A 13 2.75 11.77 8.81
N LEU A 14 3.94 12.30 8.50
CA LEU A 14 4.34 12.64 7.14
C LEU A 14 4.84 11.37 6.45
N ILE A 15 4.12 10.93 5.44
CA ILE A 15 4.53 9.83 4.56
C ILE A 15 5.00 10.42 3.25
N PHE A 16 6.29 10.31 2.96
CA PHE A 16 6.86 10.80 1.70
C PHE A 16 6.65 9.77 0.59
N ALA A 17 6.05 10.20 -0.53
CA ALA A 17 5.91 9.37 -1.72
C ALA A 17 7.25 9.32 -2.47
N LEU A 18 7.89 8.15 -2.47
CA LEU A 18 9.17 7.89 -3.12
C LEU A 18 8.91 7.27 -4.50
N ASP A 19 8.24 8.04 -5.36
CA ASP A 19 7.90 7.68 -6.72
C ASP A 19 9.03 8.19 -7.64
N VAL A 20 10.06 7.35 -7.84
CA VAL A 20 11.29 7.64 -8.59
C VAL A 20 11.70 6.42 -9.44
N PRO A 21 12.48 6.61 -10.53
CA PRO A 21 12.73 5.57 -11.53
C PRO A 21 13.66 4.44 -11.07
N GLY A 22 14.36 4.57 -9.93
CA GLY A 22 15.34 3.56 -9.51
C GLY A 22 15.95 3.80 -8.14
N HIS A 23 16.83 2.88 -7.76
CA HIS A 23 17.46 2.81 -6.45
C HIS A 23 18.29 4.05 -6.12
N ASP A 24 19.17 4.48 -7.02
CA ASP A 24 20.12 5.55 -6.71
C ASP A 24 19.41 6.88 -6.41
N GLU A 25 18.36 7.21 -7.18
CA GLU A 25 17.55 8.40 -6.93
C GLU A 25 16.72 8.25 -5.64
N ALA A 26 16.20 7.04 -5.37
CA ALA A 26 15.50 6.77 -4.12
C ALA A 26 16.39 7.02 -2.89
N ILE A 27 17.63 6.53 -2.92
CA ILE A 27 18.58 6.74 -1.82
C ILE A 27 18.99 8.21 -1.72
N ALA A 28 19.21 8.90 -2.83
CA ALA A 28 19.53 10.33 -2.82
C ALA A 28 18.43 11.15 -2.12
N TRP A 29 17.15 10.82 -2.33
CA TRP A 29 16.04 11.46 -1.62
C TRP A 29 16.00 11.11 -0.14
N VAL A 30 16.17 9.83 0.22
CA VAL A 30 16.19 9.40 1.62
C VAL A 30 17.31 10.09 2.39
N ASP A 31 18.51 10.16 1.83
CA ASP A 31 19.66 10.79 2.45
C ASP A 31 19.48 12.32 2.55
N ARG A 32 18.85 12.95 1.53
CA ARG A 32 18.51 14.38 1.54
C ARG A 32 17.49 14.74 2.62
N LEU A 33 16.49 13.90 2.84
CA LEU A 33 15.42 14.15 3.82
C LEU A 33 15.86 13.79 5.25
N GLY A 34 16.76 12.81 5.38
CA GLY A 34 17.38 12.41 6.64
C GLY A 34 16.35 12.10 7.73
N GLU A 35 16.49 12.76 8.88
CA GLU A 35 15.62 12.58 10.04
C GLU A 35 14.30 13.38 9.97
N SER A 36 14.12 14.21 8.94
CA SER A 36 12.87 14.96 8.76
C SER A 36 11.71 14.07 8.31
N VAL A 37 12.02 12.89 7.75
CA VAL A 37 11.04 11.93 7.24
C VAL A 37 11.41 10.52 7.71
N SER A 38 10.49 9.88 8.43
CA SER A 38 10.65 8.51 8.94
C SER A 38 9.76 7.48 8.24
N PHE A 39 8.88 7.90 7.32
CA PHE A 39 7.92 7.03 6.66
C PHE A 39 7.89 7.29 5.16
N TYR A 40 8.14 6.25 4.37
CA TYR A 40 8.19 6.31 2.91
C TYR A 40 7.15 5.40 2.28
N LYS A 41 6.49 5.91 1.24
CA LYS A 41 5.59 5.15 0.38
C LYS A 41 6.31 4.83 -0.93
N ILE A 42 6.42 3.55 -1.26
CA ILE A 42 7.06 3.07 -2.50
C ILE A 42 6.00 2.42 -3.40
N GLY A 43 6.05 2.71 -4.70
CA GLY A 43 4.98 2.38 -5.65
C GLY A 43 5.45 1.66 -6.92
N MET A 44 4.58 1.64 -7.92
CA MET A 44 4.75 0.86 -9.15
C MET A 44 5.95 1.28 -10.01
N GLU A 45 6.39 2.53 -9.96
CA GLU A 45 7.54 3.01 -10.74
C GLU A 45 8.83 2.28 -10.31
N LEU A 46 9.08 2.24 -9.00
CA LEU A 46 10.17 1.44 -8.42
C LEU A 46 9.98 -0.06 -8.64
N LEU A 47 8.73 -0.55 -8.70
CA LEU A 47 8.48 -1.97 -9.01
C LEU A 47 8.93 -2.29 -10.44
N ALA A 48 8.59 -1.43 -11.38
CA ALA A 48 8.92 -1.58 -12.79
C ALA A 48 10.42 -1.44 -13.08
N SER A 49 11.18 -0.76 -12.22
CA SER A 49 12.64 -0.67 -12.36
C SER A 49 13.37 -1.99 -12.09
N GLY A 50 12.73 -2.93 -11.38
CA GLY A 50 13.37 -4.17 -10.90
C GLY A 50 14.22 -3.99 -9.65
N GLU A 51 14.27 -2.78 -9.08
CA GLU A 51 15.10 -2.43 -7.92
C GLU A 51 14.30 -2.21 -6.63
N TYR A 52 13.00 -2.49 -6.67
CA TYR A 52 12.06 -2.25 -5.58
C TYR A 52 12.50 -2.83 -4.24
N PHE A 53 12.96 -4.08 -4.22
CA PHE A 53 13.34 -4.76 -2.99
C PHE A 53 14.69 -4.28 -2.45
N GLN A 54 15.57 -3.77 -3.32
CA GLN A 54 16.81 -3.10 -2.92
C GLN A 54 16.49 -1.79 -2.18
N VAL A 55 15.55 -0.99 -2.70
CA VAL A 55 15.08 0.23 -2.02
C VAL A 55 14.38 -0.09 -0.71
N LEU A 56 13.53 -1.11 -0.70
CA LEU A 56 12.86 -1.57 0.52
C LEU A 56 13.88 -1.97 1.60
N ASP A 57 14.87 -2.79 1.26
CA ASP A 57 15.94 -3.19 2.18
C ASP A 57 16.75 -1.99 2.66
N ALA A 58 17.06 -1.03 1.77
CA ALA A 58 17.81 0.17 2.12
C ALA A 58 17.05 1.09 3.09
N LEU A 59 15.73 1.21 2.97
CA LEU A 59 14.86 1.91 3.91
C LEU A 59 14.84 1.20 5.27
N ALA A 60 14.70 -0.13 5.26
CA ALA A 60 14.70 -0.95 6.47
C ALA A 60 16.00 -0.82 7.28
N ARG A 61 17.16 -0.87 6.60
CA ARG A 61 18.47 -0.70 7.24
C ARG A 61 18.68 0.69 7.86
N ARG A 62 17.91 1.68 7.41
CA ARG A 62 17.91 3.06 7.92
C ARG A 62 16.82 3.30 8.97
N ASP A 63 16.20 2.23 9.48
CA ASP A 63 15.09 2.28 10.45
C ASP A 63 13.91 3.15 9.96
N LYS A 64 13.68 3.19 8.64
CA LYS A 64 12.56 3.91 8.04
C LYS A 64 11.37 2.97 7.88
N ARG A 65 10.18 3.49 8.13
CA ARG A 65 8.92 2.76 7.95
C ARG A 65 8.55 2.74 6.47
N VAL A 66 8.03 1.60 6.03
CA VAL A 66 7.71 1.37 4.61
C VAL A 66 6.23 1.15 4.40
N PHE A 67 5.66 1.91 3.47
CA PHE A 67 4.32 1.75 2.94
C PHE A 67 4.44 1.27 1.49
N VAL A 68 4.07 0.00 1.26
CA VAL A 68 3.97 -0.61 -0.06
C VAL A 68 2.66 -0.19 -0.71
N ASP A 69 2.72 0.64 -1.75
CA ASP A 69 1.57 1.16 -2.47
C ASP A 69 1.45 0.60 -3.88
N LEU A 70 1.19 -0.71 -3.96
CA LEU A 70 1.06 -1.45 -5.22
C LEU A 70 -0.38 -1.81 -5.57
N LYS A 71 -1.33 -1.56 -4.65
CA LYS A 71 -2.77 -1.74 -4.86
C LYS A 71 -3.05 -3.12 -5.45
N PHE A 72 -2.65 -4.18 -4.75
CA PHE A 72 -2.80 -5.54 -5.29
C PHE A 72 -4.27 -5.89 -5.52
N PHE A 73 -4.55 -6.51 -6.67
CA PHE A 73 -5.88 -6.99 -7.03
C PHE A 73 -5.78 -8.21 -7.95
N ASP A 74 -6.19 -9.37 -7.44
CA ASP A 74 -6.16 -10.64 -8.15
C ASP A 74 -7.10 -11.64 -7.45
N ILE A 75 -7.13 -12.90 -7.86
CA ILE A 75 -7.84 -13.96 -7.14
C ILE A 75 -7.28 -14.16 -5.72
N PRO A 76 -8.10 -14.66 -4.77
CA PRO A 76 -7.70 -14.77 -3.36
C PRO A 76 -6.37 -15.48 -3.11
N ALA A 77 -6.12 -16.59 -3.79
CA ALA A 77 -4.90 -17.37 -3.60
C ALA A 77 -3.62 -16.59 -4.00
N THR A 78 -3.70 -15.82 -5.09
CA THR A 78 -2.57 -15.01 -5.58
C THR A 78 -2.25 -13.89 -4.60
N VAL A 79 -3.26 -13.11 -4.19
CA VAL A 79 -3.05 -12.02 -3.21
C VAL A 79 -2.59 -12.56 -1.86
N ALA A 80 -3.15 -13.67 -1.39
CA ALA A 80 -2.67 -14.34 -0.18
C ALA A 80 -1.20 -14.77 -0.30
N GLY A 81 -0.78 -15.31 -1.45
CA GLY A 81 0.62 -15.64 -1.74
C GLY A 81 1.53 -14.41 -1.67
N THR A 82 1.13 -13.32 -2.33
CA THR A 82 1.85 -12.04 -2.33
C THR A 82 1.99 -11.47 -0.92
N ILE A 83 0.90 -11.40 -0.16
CA ILE A 83 0.90 -10.86 1.21
C ILE A 83 1.75 -11.72 2.15
N ARG A 84 1.70 -13.04 2.03
CA ARG A 84 2.55 -13.96 2.81
C ARG A 84 4.03 -13.70 2.59
N ARG A 85 4.44 -13.46 1.33
CA ARG A 85 5.83 -13.12 0.99
C ARG A 85 6.18 -11.72 1.44
N LEU A 86 5.28 -10.76 1.32
CA LEU A 86 5.52 -9.39 1.74
C LEU A 86 5.66 -9.26 3.26
N ALA A 87 4.91 -10.06 4.02
CA ALA A 87 4.95 -10.07 5.49
C ALA A 87 6.31 -10.50 6.08
N GLN A 88 7.23 -11.05 5.28
CA GLN A 88 8.60 -11.34 5.71
C GLN A 88 9.51 -10.09 5.74
N TRP A 89 9.05 -9.00 5.13
CA TRP A 89 9.76 -7.72 5.07
C TRP A 89 9.21 -6.75 6.13
N PRO A 90 10.00 -5.75 6.56
CA PRO A 90 9.58 -4.74 7.56
C PRO A 90 8.64 -3.70 6.96
N VAL A 91 7.49 -4.15 6.44
CA VAL A 91 6.46 -3.32 5.83
C VAL A 91 5.41 -2.96 6.87
N SER A 92 5.15 -1.66 7.01
CA SER A 92 4.14 -1.12 7.93
C SER A 92 2.74 -1.12 7.31
N TYR A 93 2.63 -0.69 6.05
CA TYR A 93 1.36 -0.63 5.31
C TYR A 93 1.49 -1.29 3.95
N CYS A 94 0.41 -1.92 3.47
CA CYS A 94 0.29 -2.43 2.11
C CYS A 94 -1.12 -2.15 1.56
N THR A 95 -1.24 -1.63 0.33
CA THR A 95 -2.53 -1.43 -0.34
C THR A 95 -3.02 -2.66 -1.09
N VAL A 96 -4.31 -2.99 -0.93
CA VAL A 96 -5.04 -4.04 -1.66
C VAL A 96 -6.40 -3.49 -2.10
N HIS A 97 -6.96 -3.89 -3.24
CA HIS A 97 -8.29 -3.40 -3.65
C HIS A 97 -9.42 -3.96 -2.78
N GLY A 98 -10.39 -3.12 -2.42
CA GLY A 98 -11.53 -3.45 -1.56
C GLY A 98 -12.75 -4.06 -2.28
N TRP A 99 -12.57 -4.63 -3.47
CA TRP A 99 -13.69 -5.02 -4.34
C TRP A 99 -14.13 -6.47 -4.20
N HIS A 100 -13.33 -7.29 -3.54
CA HIS A 100 -13.58 -8.73 -3.43
C HIS A 100 -13.33 -9.22 -2.00
N ALA A 101 -14.40 -9.40 -1.22
CA ALA A 101 -14.34 -9.77 0.19
C ALA A 101 -13.52 -11.05 0.44
N GLY A 102 -13.66 -12.07 -0.42
CA GLY A 102 -12.88 -13.30 -0.32
C GLY A 102 -11.38 -13.09 -0.51
N MET A 103 -10.97 -12.13 -1.36
CA MET A 103 -9.56 -11.76 -1.52
C MET A 103 -9.04 -11.00 -0.30
N LEU A 104 -9.82 -10.07 0.25
CA LEU A 104 -9.46 -9.35 1.48
C LEU A 104 -9.28 -10.30 2.66
N GLN A 105 -10.20 -11.26 2.82
CA GLN A 105 -10.10 -12.28 3.86
C GLN A 105 -8.83 -13.14 3.68
N ALA A 106 -8.58 -13.65 2.47
CA ALA A 106 -7.39 -14.46 2.20
C ALA A 106 -6.08 -13.67 2.40
N ALA A 107 -6.07 -12.38 2.04
CA ALA A 107 -4.95 -11.47 2.30
C ALA A 107 -4.71 -11.29 3.81
N ALA A 108 -5.78 -11.05 4.59
CA ALA A 108 -5.69 -10.89 6.03
C ALA A 108 -5.22 -12.17 6.75
N GLU A 109 -5.71 -13.34 6.34
CA GLU A 109 -5.31 -14.63 6.90
C GLU A 109 -3.86 -14.99 6.59
N ALA A 110 -3.35 -14.59 5.42
CA ALA A 110 -1.96 -14.81 5.02
C ALA A 110 -0.97 -13.80 5.63
N ASN A 111 -1.46 -12.73 6.23
CA ASN A 111 -0.64 -11.68 6.84
C ASN A 111 -0.24 -12.08 8.27
N HIS A 112 0.83 -12.86 8.39
CA HIS A 112 1.34 -13.34 9.68
C HIS A 112 2.20 -12.32 10.44
N GLY A 113 2.53 -11.18 9.83
CA GLY A 113 3.37 -10.12 10.43
C GLY A 113 2.56 -8.96 11.00
N ASP A 114 3.22 -7.83 11.31
CA ASP A 114 2.56 -6.62 11.82
C ASP A 114 2.09 -5.63 10.75
N MET A 115 2.28 -5.98 9.48
CA MET A 115 1.81 -5.19 8.35
C MET A 115 0.30 -4.92 8.45
N ARG A 116 -0.12 -3.69 8.16
CA ARG A 116 -1.51 -3.28 8.06
C ARG A 116 -1.93 -3.23 6.59
N LEU A 117 -2.99 -3.95 6.25
CA LEU A 117 -3.58 -3.90 4.91
C LEU A 117 -4.54 -2.70 4.83
N LEU A 118 -4.41 -1.90 3.79
CA LEU A 118 -5.26 -0.74 3.52
C LEU A 118 -6.09 -1.03 2.26
N ALA A 119 -7.41 -1.11 2.42
CA ALA A 119 -8.32 -1.36 1.31
C ALA A 119 -8.48 -0.11 0.42
N VAL A 120 -8.19 -0.26 -0.87
CA VAL A 120 -8.43 0.76 -1.90
C VAL A 120 -9.84 0.58 -2.42
N THR A 121 -10.71 1.54 -2.11
CA THR A 121 -12.13 1.50 -2.49
C THR A 121 -12.37 2.06 -3.88
N VAL A 122 -12.10 3.34 -4.11
CA VAL A 122 -12.15 3.96 -5.44
C VAL A 122 -10.82 4.65 -5.67
N LEU A 123 -10.27 4.50 -6.89
CA LEU A 123 -9.05 5.24 -7.25
C LEU A 123 -9.38 6.71 -7.37
N THR A 124 -8.53 7.57 -6.83
CA THR A 124 -8.74 9.04 -6.84
C THR A 124 -8.83 9.63 -8.25
N SER A 125 -8.35 8.92 -9.25
CA SER A 125 -8.47 9.28 -10.67
C SER A 125 -9.84 8.97 -11.28
N MET A 126 -10.72 8.25 -10.58
CA MET A 126 -12.01 7.82 -11.10
C MET A 126 -13.14 8.75 -10.65
N GLY A 127 -13.83 9.33 -11.63
CA GLY A 127 -15.07 10.06 -11.44
C GLY A 127 -16.31 9.22 -11.73
N ARG A 128 -17.47 9.87 -11.67
CA ARG A 128 -18.76 9.28 -12.06
C ARG A 128 -18.75 8.65 -13.47
N PRO A 129 -18.17 9.29 -14.51
CA PRO A 129 -18.13 8.68 -15.84
C PRO A 129 -17.35 7.37 -15.90
N ASP A 130 -16.24 7.26 -15.16
CA ASP A 130 -15.41 6.05 -15.11
C ASP A 130 -16.16 4.90 -14.42
N LEU A 131 -16.85 5.20 -13.32
CA LEU A 131 -17.69 4.23 -12.63
C LEU A 131 -18.86 3.75 -13.51
N ALA A 132 -19.51 4.68 -14.22
CA ALA A 132 -20.57 4.33 -15.16
C ALA A 132 -20.07 3.42 -16.29
N ALA A 133 -18.87 3.67 -16.82
CA ALA A 133 -18.23 2.82 -17.83
C ALA A 133 -17.92 1.40 -17.31
N MET A 134 -17.75 1.24 -15.99
CA MET A 134 -17.61 -0.05 -15.31
C MET A 134 -18.94 -0.70 -14.92
N GLY A 135 -20.08 -0.10 -15.29
CA GLY A 135 -21.41 -0.61 -14.97
C GLY A 135 -21.91 -0.22 -13.57
N ILE A 136 -21.36 0.85 -12.98
CA ILE A 136 -21.66 1.30 -11.62
C ILE A 136 -22.34 2.66 -11.69
N ASP A 137 -23.66 2.67 -11.50
CA ASP A 137 -24.48 3.89 -11.53
C ASP A 137 -24.64 4.50 -10.13
N ARG A 138 -23.52 4.97 -9.57
CA ARG A 138 -23.44 5.64 -8.25
C ARG A 138 -22.38 6.74 -8.26
N GLU A 139 -22.49 7.69 -7.34
CA GLU A 139 -21.44 8.69 -7.15
C GLU A 139 -20.20 8.07 -6.49
N PRO A 140 -18.97 8.52 -6.83
CA PRO A 140 -17.75 7.99 -6.25
C PRO A 140 -17.74 7.94 -4.72
N VAL A 141 -18.29 8.98 -4.06
CA VAL A 141 -18.36 9.05 -2.59
C VAL A 141 -19.23 7.93 -2.00
N GLU A 142 -20.30 7.54 -2.68
CA GLU A 142 -21.19 6.47 -2.22
C GLU A 142 -20.49 5.12 -2.34
N VAL A 143 -19.81 4.89 -3.48
CA VAL A 143 -19.03 3.66 -3.72
C VAL A 143 -17.87 3.56 -2.72
N VAL A 144 -17.17 4.66 -2.43
CA VAL A 144 -16.10 4.69 -1.42
C VAL A 144 -16.61 4.20 -0.06
N VAL A 145 -17.71 4.76 0.43
CA VAL A 145 -18.28 4.40 1.74
C VAL A 145 -18.78 2.96 1.74
N GLU A 146 -19.52 2.56 0.71
CA GLU A 146 -20.05 1.20 0.57
C GLU A 146 -18.94 0.15 0.60
N ARG A 147 -17.88 0.35 -0.21
CA ARG A 147 -16.75 -0.59 -0.29
C ARG A 147 -15.92 -0.58 1.00
N ALA A 148 -15.79 0.55 1.69
CA ALA A 148 -15.10 0.62 2.97
C ALA A 148 -15.82 -0.16 4.09
N LEU A 149 -17.17 -0.14 4.09
CA LEU A 149 -17.97 -0.90 5.06
C LEU A 149 -18.01 -2.40 4.77
N ALA A 150 -17.80 -2.79 3.51
CA ALA A 150 -17.79 -4.19 3.08
C ALA A 150 -16.42 -4.86 3.20
N ALA A 151 -15.35 -4.09 3.46
CA ALA A 151 -13.97 -4.56 3.60
C ALA A 151 -13.65 -5.02 5.03
#